data_AF-A0A7Z9P3A8-F1
#
_entry.id   AF-A0A7Z9P3A8-F1
#
_cell.length_a   1.000
_cell.length_b   1.000
_cell.length_c   1.000
_cell.angle_alpha   90.00
_cell.angle_beta   90.00
_cell.angle_gamma   90.00
#
_symmetry.space_group_name_H-M   'P 1'
#
loop_
_entity.id
_entity.type
_entity.pdbx_description
1 polymer ?
#
loop_
_entity_poly.entity_id
_entity_poly.type
_entity_poly.pdbx_seq_one_letter_code
_entity_poly.pdbx_strand_id
1 'polypeptide(L)'
;APDNASEIGKGIATASPSSLEGGGKVDIGERFAGGTNMAFDLGTITHTWFEDIEWLTEIPAIELLLESAPIEEASRVCSSELESAANRCIHALQSDEITQLLTRPMEPVEVYLEQDFVLRVEKGEQFTNVTMHEATDIRGSIDRLVVYKDDAGSIIRAEVIDWKTDSIDSGELEHKIMHYAPQLSSYRLAASKLLGIDRDHITTKLVFISIQKVVDMTDKT
;
A
#
# COMPACT_ATOMS: atom_id res chain seq x y z
N ALA A 1 -50.79 2.70 23.61
CA ALA A 1 -50.49 1.41 22.96
C ALA A 1 -49.41 1.67 21.93
N PRO A 2 -48.36 0.84 21.87
CA PRO A 2 -47.01 1.32 21.66
C PRO A 2 -46.73 1.73 20.22
N ASP A 3 -45.92 2.79 20.13
CA ASP A 3 -45.34 3.36 18.93
C ASP A 3 -44.23 2.42 18.45
N ASN A 4 -44.42 1.84 17.26
CA ASN A 4 -43.46 0.96 16.61
C ASN A 4 -42.38 1.83 15.95
N ALA A 5 -41.42 2.29 16.76
CA ALA A 5 -40.25 2.99 16.24
C ALA A 5 -39.33 1.97 15.56
N SER A 6 -39.47 1.92 14.23
CA SER A 6 -38.52 1.39 13.26
C SER A 6 -37.07 1.43 13.77
N GLU A 7 -36.43 0.27 13.92
CA GLU A 7 -34.98 0.16 13.99
C GLU A 7 -34.40 0.65 12.66
N ILE A 8 -34.12 1.95 12.60
CA ILE A 8 -33.32 2.55 11.54
C ILE A 8 -31.92 1.94 11.71
N GLY A 9 -31.55 1.04 10.81
CA GLY A 9 -30.26 0.36 10.82
C GLY A 9 -29.14 1.38 11.01
N LYS A 10 -28.44 1.31 12.13
CA LYS A 10 -27.25 2.12 12.37
C LYS A 10 -26.24 1.75 11.29
N GLY A 11 -25.96 2.68 10.37
CA GLY A 11 -24.88 2.51 9.41
C GLY A 11 -23.59 2.22 10.15
N ILE A 12 -22.85 1.21 9.69
CA ILE A 12 -21.53 0.86 10.22
C ILE A 12 -20.54 1.89 9.67
N ALA A 13 -19.63 2.38 10.51
CA ALA A 13 -18.60 3.32 10.10
C ALA A 13 -17.72 2.69 9.01
N THR A 14 -17.24 3.50 8.07
CA THR A 14 -16.33 3.03 7.01
C THR A 14 -15.05 3.85 7.01
N ALA A 15 -13.92 3.20 6.79
CA ALA A 15 -12.60 3.82 6.76
C ALA A 15 -11.72 3.20 5.67
N SER A 16 -10.75 3.96 5.15
CA SER A 16 -9.63 3.41 4.38
C SER A 16 -8.43 3.17 5.29
N PRO A 17 -7.53 2.23 4.94
CA PRO A 17 -6.26 2.03 5.63
C PRO A 17 -5.45 3.32 5.84
N SER A 18 -5.34 4.15 4.81
CA SER A 18 -4.64 5.44 4.88
C SER A 18 -5.31 6.45 5.83
N SER A 19 -6.64 6.38 6.02
CA SER A 19 -7.32 7.26 6.97
C SER A 19 -6.97 6.97 8.43
N LEU A 20 -6.29 5.85 8.72
CA LEU A 20 -5.86 5.46 10.06
C LEU A 20 -4.52 6.09 10.48
N GLU A 21 -3.80 6.73 9.56
CA GLU A 21 -2.45 7.28 9.76
C GLU A 21 -2.41 8.53 10.67
N GLY A 22 -3.57 8.97 11.20
CA GLY A 22 -3.68 10.06 12.18
C GLY A 22 -3.42 11.47 11.62
N GLY A 23 -3.08 11.58 10.34
CA GLY A 23 -2.97 12.85 9.61
C GLY A 23 -4.36 13.38 9.26
N GLY A 24 -4.60 14.66 9.53
CA GLY A 24 -5.85 15.33 9.16
C GLY A 24 -6.17 15.10 7.68
N LYS A 25 -7.47 14.97 7.38
CA LYS A 25 -8.04 14.92 6.02
C LYS A 25 -7.14 15.70 5.07
N VAL A 26 -6.56 15.02 4.07
CA VAL A 26 -5.94 15.68 2.92
C VAL A 26 -6.94 16.73 2.46
N ASP A 27 -6.60 18.01 2.65
CA ASP A 27 -7.54 19.08 2.34
C ASP A 27 -7.80 18.97 0.84
N ILE A 28 -9.05 18.70 0.48
CA ILE A 28 -9.46 18.61 -0.91
C ILE A 28 -9.12 19.93 -1.63
N GLY A 29 -8.93 21.04 -0.91
CA GLY A 29 -8.37 22.29 -1.44
C GLY A 29 -6.91 22.23 -1.92
N GLU A 30 -6.05 21.42 -1.30
CA GLU A 30 -4.66 21.20 -1.77
C GLU A 30 -4.62 20.38 -3.07
N ARG A 31 -5.68 19.63 -3.40
CA ARG A 31 -5.90 18.97 -4.70
C ARG A 31 -6.31 19.93 -5.84
N PHE A 32 -6.33 21.24 -5.61
CA PHE A 32 -6.69 22.23 -6.65
C PHE A 32 -5.61 23.28 -6.91
N ALA A 33 -4.46 23.21 -6.23
CA ALA A 33 -3.31 24.03 -6.61
C ALA A 33 -2.55 23.34 -7.75
N GLY A 34 -2.39 24.01 -8.89
CA GLY A 34 -1.90 23.37 -10.13
C GLY A 34 -0.52 22.70 -10.05
N GLY A 35 0.33 23.05 -9.07
CA GLY A 35 1.63 22.41 -8.83
C GLY A 35 1.57 21.16 -7.95
N THR A 36 0.64 21.09 -6.99
CA THR A 36 0.46 19.91 -6.12
C THR A 36 -0.23 18.77 -6.86
N ASN A 37 -1.08 19.07 -7.85
CA ASN A 37 -1.74 18.05 -8.66
C ASN A 37 -0.78 17.26 -9.53
N MET A 38 0.21 17.91 -10.14
CA MET A 38 1.20 17.22 -10.97
C MET A 38 2.07 16.28 -10.13
N ALA A 39 2.50 16.69 -8.93
CA ALA A 39 3.28 15.83 -8.05
C ALA A 39 2.47 14.60 -7.59
N PHE A 40 1.18 14.79 -7.33
CA PHE A 40 0.25 13.70 -7.01
C PHE A 40 0.04 12.77 -8.21
N ASP A 41 -0.25 13.30 -9.40
CA ASP A 41 -0.42 12.53 -10.63
C ASP A 41 0.85 11.70 -10.95
N LEU A 42 2.04 12.30 -10.82
CA LEU A 42 3.32 11.60 -10.96
C LEU A 42 3.52 10.52 -9.89
N GLY A 43 3.07 10.79 -8.66
CA GLY A 43 3.07 9.83 -7.56
C GLY A 43 2.19 8.62 -7.88
N THR A 44 0.96 8.84 -8.35
CA THR A 44 0.03 7.79 -8.78
C THR A 44 0.60 6.97 -9.92
N ILE A 45 1.11 7.62 -10.98
CA ILE A 45 1.71 6.90 -12.13
C ILE A 45 2.88 6.02 -11.67
N THR A 46 3.77 6.57 -10.83
CA THR A 46 4.91 5.82 -10.31
C THR A 46 4.46 4.66 -9.43
N HIS A 47 3.42 4.86 -8.62
CA HIS A 47 2.85 3.83 -7.75
C HIS A 47 2.30 2.67 -8.58
N THR A 48 1.45 2.97 -9.58
CA THR A 48 0.89 1.97 -10.50
C THR A 48 1.97 1.16 -11.24
N TRP A 49 3.06 1.79 -11.69
CA TRP A 49 4.15 1.05 -12.33
C TRP A 49 4.79 -0.02 -11.42
N PHE A 50 4.79 0.18 -10.10
CA PHE A 50 5.29 -0.81 -9.14
C PHE A 50 4.23 -1.85 -8.78
N GLU A 51 2.96 -1.46 -8.69
CA GLU A 51 1.82 -2.36 -8.48
C GLU A 51 1.72 -3.42 -9.59
N ASP A 52 2.02 -3.05 -10.83
CA ASP A 52 1.94 -3.94 -12.01
C ASP A 52 3.06 -5.00 -12.08
N ILE A 53 4.13 -4.88 -11.28
CA ILE A 53 5.26 -5.80 -11.35
C ILE A 53 4.96 -7.07 -10.55
N GLU A 54 4.63 -8.16 -11.23
CA GLU A 54 4.48 -9.47 -10.58
C GLU A 54 5.83 -9.97 -10.02
N TRP A 55 6.82 -10.14 -10.88
CA TRP A 55 8.21 -10.44 -10.51
C TRP A 55 9.14 -9.79 -11.52
N LEU A 56 10.22 -9.19 -11.04
CA LEU A 56 11.21 -8.55 -11.91
C LEU A 56 12.06 -9.61 -12.60
N THR A 57 11.92 -9.70 -13.92
CA THR A 57 12.72 -10.59 -14.78
C THR A 57 13.78 -9.82 -15.55
N GLU A 58 13.42 -8.61 -16.00
CA GLU A 58 14.29 -7.64 -16.63
C GLU A 58 13.83 -6.22 -16.29
N ILE A 59 14.74 -5.25 -16.40
CA ILE A 59 14.39 -3.84 -16.21
C ILE A 59 13.58 -3.38 -17.42
N PRO A 60 12.36 -2.84 -17.26
CA PRO A 60 11.55 -2.41 -18.38
C PRO A 60 12.23 -1.26 -19.14
N ALA A 61 12.05 -1.26 -20.45
CA ALA A 61 12.44 -0.12 -21.28
C ALA A 61 11.60 1.11 -20.93
N ILE A 62 12.18 2.30 -21.10
CA ILE A 62 11.49 3.55 -20.74
C ILE A 62 10.21 3.74 -21.55
N GLU A 63 10.20 3.33 -22.82
CA GLU A 63 9.04 3.43 -23.69
C GLU A 63 7.86 2.60 -23.18
N LEU A 64 8.12 1.41 -22.63
CA LEU A 64 7.07 0.54 -22.07
C LEU A 64 6.43 1.16 -20.82
N LEU A 65 7.22 1.80 -19.96
CA LEU A 65 6.69 2.52 -18.80
C LEU A 65 5.86 3.73 -19.22
N LEU A 66 6.31 4.49 -20.21
CA LEU A 66 5.56 5.63 -20.73
C LEU A 66 4.22 5.21 -21.34
N GLU A 67 4.20 4.07 -22.05
CA GLU A 67 2.98 3.51 -22.65
C GLU A 67 2.01 2.93 -21.61
N SER A 68 2.51 2.41 -20.48
CA SER A 68 1.68 1.84 -19.41
C SER A 68 1.15 2.89 -18.41
N ALA A 69 1.58 4.15 -18.50
CA ALA A 69 1.13 5.19 -17.60
C ALA A 69 -0.41 5.38 -17.65
N PRO A 70 -1.09 5.47 -16.50
CA PRO A 70 -2.53 5.76 -16.44
C PRO A 70 -2.92 6.99 -17.25
N ILE A 71 -3.85 6.83 -18.20
CA ILE A 71 -4.20 7.86 -19.19
C ILE A 71 -4.68 9.15 -18.53
N GLU A 72 -5.46 9.05 -17.45
CA GLU A 72 -6.04 10.21 -16.79
C GLU A 72 -4.95 11.10 -16.18
N GLU A 73 -4.07 10.54 -15.36
CA GLU A 73 -2.93 11.20 -14.72
C GLU A 73 -1.93 11.69 -15.76
N ALA A 74 -1.55 10.82 -16.71
CA ALA A 74 -0.58 11.15 -17.75
C ALA A 74 -1.04 12.33 -18.62
N SER A 75 -2.35 12.47 -18.86
CA SER A 75 -2.90 13.60 -19.63
C SER A 75 -2.70 14.97 -18.95
N ARG A 76 -2.46 15.00 -17.64
CA ARG A 76 -2.28 16.21 -16.82
C ARG A 76 -0.80 16.52 -16.54
N VAL A 77 0.11 15.63 -16.94
CA VAL A 77 1.55 15.75 -16.73
C VAL A 77 2.22 16.08 -18.07
N CYS A 78 3.19 17.00 -18.07
CA CYS A 78 3.95 17.28 -19.28
C CYS A 78 4.95 16.14 -19.59
N SER A 79 5.20 15.87 -20.87
CA SER A 79 5.97 14.70 -21.31
C SER A 79 7.37 14.61 -20.69
N SER A 80 8.05 15.74 -20.46
CA SER A 80 9.37 15.76 -19.82
C SER A 80 9.34 15.31 -18.36
N GLU A 81 8.28 15.63 -17.62
CA GLU A 81 8.13 15.20 -16.22
C GLU A 81 7.76 13.71 -16.14
N LEU A 82 6.93 13.24 -17.07
CA LEU A 82 6.60 11.81 -17.18
C LEU A 82 7.85 10.98 -17.51
N GLU A 83 8.66 11.43 -18.47
CA GLU A 83 9.95 10.81 -18.81
C GLU A 83 10.93 10.83 -17.63
N SER A 84 10.97 11.93 -16.88
CA SER A 84 11.77 12.05 -15.66
C SER A 84 11.32 11.05 -14.59
N ALA A 85 10.01 10.84 -14.42
CA ALA A 85 9.47 9.84 -13.50
C ALA A 85 9.78 8.41 -13.96
N ALA A 86 9.64 8.10 -15.25
CA ALA A 86 10.00 6.80 -15.79
C ALA A 86 11.49 6.48 -15.57
N ASN A 87 12.38 7.45 -15.78
CA ASN A 87 13.81 7.31 -15.46
C ASN A 87 14.07 7.06 -13.97
N ARG A 88 13.35 7.73 -13.06
CA ARG A 88 13.45 7.46 -11.61
C ARG A 88 12.95 6.07 -11.26
N CYS A 89 11.87 5.61 -11.89
CA CYS A 89 11.36 4.25 -11.72
C CYS A 89 12.41 3.21 -12.13
N ILE A 90 12.99 3.36 -13.33
CA ILE A 90 14.08 2.50 -13.83
C ILE A 90 15.26 2.49 -12.86
N HIS A 91 15.70 3.67 -12.40
CA HIS A 91 16.79 3.77 -11.44
C HIS A 91 16.46 3.05 -10.12
N ALA A 92 15.22 3.14 -9.66
CA ALA A 92 14.79 2.43 -8.45
C ALA A 92 14.79 0.91 -8.64
N LEU A 93 14.31 0.43 -9.79
CA LEU A 93 14.35 -1.00 -10.16
C LEU A 93 15.77 -1.54 -10.37
N GLN A 94 16.77 -0.66 -10.55
CA GLN A 94 18.19 -1.04 -10.62
C GLN A 94 18.87 -1.10 -9.25
N SER A 95 18.21 -0.63 -8.18
CA SER A 95 18.78 -0.72 -6.83
C SER A 95 18.76 -2.16 -6.31
N ASP A 96 19.81 -2.56 -5.59
CA ASP A 96 19.95 -3.92 -5.07
C ASP A 96 18.77 -4.30 -4.15
N GLU A 97 18.34 -3.40 -3.26
CA GLU A 97 17.26 -3.67 -2.29
C GLU A 97 15.92 -3.94 -2.99
N ILE A 98 15.52 -3.11 -3.96
CA ILE A 98 14.25 -3.26 -4.68
C ILE A 98 14.33 -4.44 -5.65
N THR A 99 15.46 -4.62 -6.35
CA THR A 99 15.68 -5.77 -7.23
C THR A 99 15.53 -7.07 -6.46
N GLN A 100 16.17 -7.17 -5.28
CA GLN A 100 16.08 -8.35 -4.44
C GLN A 100 14.64 -8.59 -3.96
N LEU A 101 13.90 -7.54 -3.58
CA LEU A 101 12.52 -7.64 -3.13
C LEU A 101 11.57 -8.15 -4.23
N LEU A 102 11.80 -7.72 -5.48
CA LEU A 102 10.98 -8.08 -6.64
C LEU A 102 11.50 -9.33 -7.37
N THR A 103 12.61 -9.94 -6.93
CA THR A 103 13.10 -11.20 -7.49
C THR A 103 12.27 -12.36 -6.97
N ARG A 104 11.81 -13.24 -7.87
CA ARG A 104 11.04 -14.42 -7.48
C ARG A 104 11.87 -15.36 -6.61
N PRO A 105 11.41 -15.71 -5.39
CA PRO A 105 12.11 -16.68 -4.55
C PRO A 105 12.03 -18.09 -5.15
N MET A 106 12.96 -18.96 -4.73
CA MET A 106 12.96 -20.38 -5.14
C MET A 106 11.89 -21.20 -4.43
N GLU A 107 11.41 -20.74 -3.28
CA GLU A 107 10.34 -21.38 -2.51
C GLU A 107 9.00 -21.35 -3.28
N PRO A 108 8.09 -22.32 -3.05
CA PRO A 108 6.73 -22.25 -3.59
C PRO A 108 6.04 -20.97 -3.12
N VAL A 109 5.76 -20.08 -4.07
CA VAL A 109 5.23 -18.74 -3.81
C VAL A 109 4.11 -18.39 -4.77
N GLU A 110 3.09 -17.72 -4.25
CA GLU A 110 2.07 -16.99 -5.00
C GLU A 110 2.18 -15.51 -4.64
N VAL A 111 1.94 -14.63 -5.61
CA VAL A 111 1.88 -13.19 -5.38
C VAL A 111 0.53 -12.68 -5.85
N TYR A 112 -0.08 -11.84 -5.02
CA TYR A 112 -1.29 -11.12 -5.32
C TYR A 112 -0.93 -9.64 -5.40
N LEU A 113 -1.26 -9.01 -6.52
CA LEU A 113 -1.11 -7.58 -6.76
C LEU A 113 -2.49 -6.93 -6.58
N GLU A 114 -2.53 -5.74 -5.99
CA GLU A 114 -3.78 -5.02 -5.74
C GLU A 114 -4.86 -5.88 -5.06
N GLN A 115 -4.51 -6.52 -3.93
CA GLN A 115 -5.40 -7.41 -3.23
C GLN A 115 -6.43 -6.65 -2.41
N ASP A 116 -7.60 -6.42 -3.01
CA ASP A 116 -8.77 -5.84 -2.35
C ASP A 116 -9.20 -6.64 -1.11
N PHE A 117 -9.66 -5.91 -0.09
CA PHE A 117 -10.26 -6.49 1.11
C PHE A 117 -11.32 -5.58 1.75
N VAL A 118 -12.21 -6.23 2.51
CA VAL A 118 -13.10 -5.59 3.46
C VAL A 118 -12.92 -6.27 4.81
N LEU A 119 -12.49 -5.51 5.80
CA LEU A 119 -12.22 -5.99 7.15
C LEU A 119 -13.16 -5.31 8.13
N ARG A 120 -14.02 -6.10 8.79
CA ARG A 120 -14.78 -5.60 9.93
C ARG A 120 -13.89 -5.60 11.17
N VAL A 121 -13.75 -4.43 11.77
CA VAL A 121 -13.08 -4.26 13.05
C VAL A 121 -14.13 -3.92 14.11
N GLU A 122 -14.17 -4.72 15.16
CA GLU A 122 -15.10 -4.53 16.26
C GLU A 122 -14.68 -3.38 17.18
N LYS A 123 -15.65 -2.83 17.91
CA LYS A 123 -15.39 -1.78 18.90
C LYS A 123 -14.42 -2.30 19.98
N GLY A 124 -13.39 -1.51 20.27
CA GLY A 124 -12.38 -1.82 21.28
C GLY A 124 -11.25 -2.69 20.78
N GLU A 125 -11.30 -3.17 19.53
CA GLU A 125 -10.14 -3.81 18.90
C GLU A 125 -9.01 -2.78 18.79
N GLN A 126 -7.81 -3.24 19.13
CA GLN A 126 -6.59 -2.45 19.06
C GLN A 126 -5.61 -3.13 18.12
N PHE A 127 -5.09 -2.38 17.15
CA PHE A 127 -3.94 -2.79 16.35
C PHE A 127 -3.02 -1.59 16.21
N THR A 128 -1.75 -1.77 16.59
CA THR A 128 -0.77 -0.69 16.84
C THR A 128 -1.28 0.41 17.79
N ASN A 129 -1.22 1.66 17.35
CA ASN A 129 -1.61 2.85 18.10
C ASN A 129 -3.07 3.26 17.83
N VAL A 130 -3.82 2.46 17.08
CA VAL A 130 -5.23 2.73 16.73
C VAL A 130 -6.14 1.92 17.64
N THR A 131 -7.12 2.61 18.23
CA THR A 131 -8.21 1.98 18.98
C THR A 131 -9.53 2.31 18.29
N MET A 132 -10.30 1.29 17.90
CA MET A 132 -11.60 1.52 17.29
C MET A 132 -12.66 1.89 18.34
N HIS A 133 -13.22 3.08 18.22
CA HIS A 133 -14.23 3.58 19.16
C HIS A 133 -15.65 3.07 18.84
N GLU A 134 -15.85 2.57 17.62
CA GLU A 134 -17.06 1.92 17.13
C GLU A 134 -16.71 0.83 16.11
N ALA A 135 -17.66 -0.06 15.81
CA ALA A 135 -17.46 -1.08 14.79
C ALA A 135 -17.29 -0.39 13.42
N THR A 136 -16.22 -0.73 12.72
CA THR A 136 -15.79 -0.05 11.49
C THR A 136 -15.44 -1.07 10.42
N ASP A 137 -15.98 -0.90 9.22
CA ASP A 137 -15.57 -1.65 8.03
C ASP A 137 -14.43 -0.90 7.35
N ILE A 138 -13.23 -1.47 7.41
CA ILE A 138 -12.05 -0.99 6.70
C ILE A 138 -12.06 -1.57 5.29
N ARG A 139 -11.91 -0.71 4.28
CA ARG A 139 -11.82 -1.12 2.87
C ARG A 139 -10.54 -0.58 2.26
N GLY A 140 -9.76 -1.45 1.64
CA GLY A 140 -8.53 -1.06 0.94
C GLY A 140 -8.03 -2.15 0.01
N SER A 141 -6.92 -1.84 -0.64
CA SER A 141 -6.13 -2.75 -1.48
C SER A 141 -4.77 -2.91 -0.82
N ILE A 142 -4.24 -4.14 -0.82
CA ILE A 142 -2.84 -4.40 -0.45
C ILE A 142 -2.05 -4.37 -1.76
N ASP A 143 -1.10 -3.45 -1.90
CA ASP A 143 -0.34 -3.27 -3.15
C ASP A 143 0.28 -4.59 -3.61
N ARG A 144 0.94 -5.30 -2.68
CA ARG A 144 1.55 -6.60 -2.95
C ARG A 144 1.49 -7.52 -1.73
N LEU A 145 0.92 -8.70 -1.93
CA LEU A 145 0.86 -9.79 -0.94
C LEU A 145 1.58 -11.02 -1.50
N VAL A 146 2.74 -11.34 -0.90
CA VAL A 146 3.52 -12.53 -1.26
C VAL A 146 3.19 -13.66 -0.28
N VAL A 147 2.74 -14.80 -0.78
CA VAL A 147 2.28 -15.94 0.02
C VAL A 147 3.17 -17.15 -0.24
N TYR A 148 3.84 -17.62 0.81
CA TYR A 148 4.74 -18.76 0.76
C TYR A 148 4.01 -20.01 1.23
N LYS A 149 4.26 -21.11 0.51
CA LYS A 149 3.64 -22.40 0.76
C LYS A 149 4.71 -23.47 1.00
N ASP A 150 4.34 -24.47 1.79
CA ASP A 150 5.11 -25.70 1.86
C ASP A 150 4.93 -26.55 0.59
N ASP A 151 5.69 -27.65 0.48
CA ASP A 151 5.60 -28.58 -0.65
C ASP A 151 4.23 -29.28 -0.75
N ALA A 152 3.42 -29.27 0.31
CA ALA A 152 2.05 -29.79 0.33
C ALA A 152 1.01 -28.74 -0.11
N GLY A 153 1.43 -27.49 -0.36
CA GLY A 153 0.57 -26.38 -0.77
C GLY A 153 -0.08 -25.62 0.39
N SER A 154 0.30 -25.89 1.65
CA SER A 154 -0.22 -25.18 2.81
C SER A 154 0.50 -23.85 2.99
N ILE A 155 -0.23 -22.79 3.32
CA ILE A 155 0.34 -21.46 3.56
C ILE A 155 1.13 -21.49 4.87
N ILE A 156 2.41 -21.10 4.81
CA ILE A 156 3.32 -21.11 5.97
C ILE A 156 3.66 -19.70 6.47
N ARG A 157 3.74 -18.72 5.57
CA ARG A 157 4.01 -17.32 5.87
C ARG A 157 3.57 -16.42 4.72
N ALA A 158 3.42 -15.13 4.99
CA ALA A 158 3.19 -14.13 3.96
C ALA A 158 3.95 -12.82 4.21
N GLU A 159 4.11 -12.02 3.17
CA GLU A 159 4.72 -10.70 3.23
C GLU A 159 3.77 -9.69 2.58
N VAL A 160 3.39 -8.67 3.34
CA VAL A 160 2.70 -7.48 2.85
C VAL A 160 3.74 -6.46 2.47
N ILE A 161 3.67 -5.93 1.25
CA ILE A 161 4.56 -4.91 0.73
C ILE A 161 3.69 -3.74 0.27
N ASP A 162 4.03 -2.52 0.69
CA ASP A 162 3.36 -1.28 0.31
C ASP A 162 4.39 -0.29 -0.26
N TRP A 163 4.03 0.36 -1.36
CA TRP A 163 4.90 1.26 -2.11
C TRP A 163 4.60 2.72 -1.76
N LYS A 164 5.64 3.51 -1.46
CA LYS A 164 5.54 4.95 -1.21
C LYS A 164 6.36 5.75 -2.21
N THR A 165 5.69 6.69 -2.85
CA THR A 165 6.25 7.61 -3.85
C THR A 165 6.59 8.98 -3.26
N ASP A 166 6.22 9.22 -1.99
CA ASP A 166 6.57 10.43 -1.25
C ASP A 166 8.06 10.75 -1.34
N SER A 167 8.36 12.05 -1.46
CA SER A 167 9.70 12.56 -1.17
C SER A 167 9.94 12.49 0.35
N ILE A 168 11.16 12.09 0.74
CA ILE A 168 11.57 12.03 2.14
C ILE A 168 12.77 12.93 2.34
N ASP A 169 12.62 13.93 3.20
CA ASP A 169 13.71 14.79 3.60
C ASP A 169 14.61 14.11 4.65
N SER A 170 15.84 14.61 4.75
CA SER A 170 16.83 14.10 5.71
C SER A 170 16.33 14.27 7.14
N GLY A 171 16.06 13.16 7.82
CA GLY A 171 15.60 13.13 9.22
C GLY A 171 14.11 12.83 9.40
N GLU A 172 13.32 12.77 8.33
CA GLU A 172 11.87 12.50 8.42
C GLU A 172 11.50 11.02 8.32
N LEU A 173 12.46 10.15 7.98
CA LEU A 173 12.20 8.74 7.72
C LEU A 173 11.49 8.03 8.89
N GLU A 174 11.96 8.24 10.12
CA GLU A 174 11.34 7.61 11.31
C GLU A 174 9.91 8.13 11.54
N HIS A 175 9.67 9.41 11.26
CA HIS A 175 8.32 9.98 11.38
C HIS A 175 7.38 9.39 10.33
N LYS A 176 7.82 9.24 9.08
CA LYS A 176 7.07 8.58 8.00
C LYS A 176 6.79 7.11 8.34
N ILE A 177 7.78 6.38 8.86
CA ILE A 177 7.61 4.99 9.35
C ILE A 177 6.48 4.91 10.39
N MET A 178 6.50 5.78 11.40
CA MET A 178 5.45 5.81 12.43
C MET A 178 4.08 6.23 11.87
N HIS A 179 4.07 7.10 10.88
CA HIS A 179 2.86 7.57 10.21
C HIS A 179 2.16 6.45 9.42
N TYR A 180 2.91 5.61 8.69
CA TYR A 180 2.33 4.52 7.89
C TYR A 180 2.07 3.23 8.69
N ALA A 181 2.61 3.09 9.90
CA ALA A 181 2.42 1.88 10.71
C ALA A 181 0.94 1.47 10.90
N PRO A 182 -0.01 2.38 11.22
CA PRO A 182 -1.44 2.04 11.30
C PRO A 182 -2.02 1.41 10.02
N GLN A 183 -1.64 1.95 8.86
CA GLN A 183 -2.08 1.45 7.56
C GLN A 183 -1.59 0.02 7.34
N LEU A 184 -0.28 -0.23 7.50
CA LEU A 184 0.31 -1.55 7.28
C LEU A 184 -0.20 -2.58 8.30
N SER A 185 -0.57 -2.15 9.49
CA SER A 185 -1.20 -3.01 10.50
C SER A 185 -2.57 -3.51 10.05
N SER A 186 -3.35 -2.64 9.42
CA SER A 186 -4.63 -3.03 8.86
C SER A 186 -4.46 -4.03 7.71
N TYR A 187 -3.42 -3.86 6.87
CA TYR A 187 -3.07 -4.82 5.83
C TYR A 187 -2.59 -6.17 6.39
N ARG A 188 -1.74 -6.16 7.41
CA ARG A 188 -1.29 -7.38 8.10
C ARG A 188 -2.46 -8.15 8.72
N LEU A 189 -3.39 -7.43 9.35
CA LEU A 189 -4.61 -8.01 9.89
C LEU A 189 -5.51 -8.56 8.78
N ALA A 190 -5.71 -7.81 7.70
CA ALA A 190 -6.48 -8.27 6.55
C ALA A 190 -5.88 -9.53 5.93
N ALA A 191 -4.57 -9.56 5.67
CA ALA A 191 -3.85 -10.71 5.15
C ALA A 191 -3.99 -11.94 6.08
N SER A 192 -3.89 -11.78 7.39
CA SER A 192 -4.13 -12.87 8.35
C SER A 192 -5.53 -13.46 8.20
N LYS A 193 -6.56 -12.62 8.07
CA LYS A 193 -7.95 -13.08 7.89
C LYS A 193 -8.18 -13.73 6.53
N LEU A 194 -7.61 -13.16 5.47
CA LEU A 194 -7.73 -13.68 4.10
C LEU A 194 -7.07 -15.05 3.94
N LEU A 195 -5.88 -15.20 4.53
CA LEU A 195 -5.07 -16.42 4.39
C LEU A 195 -5.38 -17.47 5.46
N GLY A 196 -6.05 -17.09 6.55
CA GLY A 196 -6.37 -17.99 7.67
C GLY A 196 -5.15 -18.40 8.49
N ILE A 197 -4.08 -17.60 8.49
CA ILE A 197 -2.85 -17.84 9.27
C ILE A 197 -2.67 -16.79 10.38
N ASP A 198 -1.89 -17.14 11.40
CA ASP A 198 -1.55 -16.20 12.47
C ASP A 198 -0.77 -14.99 11.92
N ARG A 199 -1.02 -13.80 12.48
CA ARG A 199 -0.31 -12.56 12.15
C ARG A 199 1.19 -12.69 12.38
N ASP A 200 1.63 -13.52 13.33
CA ASP A 200 3.04 -13.78 13.60
C ASP A 200 3.77 -14.43 12.42
N HIS A 201 3.02 -15.04 11.48
CA HIS A 201 3.55 -15.58 10.22
C HIS A 201 3.47 -14.58 9.05
N ILE A 202 3.11 -13.32 9.32
CA ILE A 202 2.98 -12.29 8.29
C ILE A 202 3.91 -11.13 8.62
N THR A 203 4.87 -10.88 7.74
CA THR A 203 5.76 -9.70 7.84
C THR A 203 5.22 -8.56 6.99
N THR A 204 5.61 -7.34 7.33
CA THR A 204 5.22 -6.14 6.57
C THR A 204 6.45 -5.35 6.16
N LYS A 205 6.51 -4.90 4.91
CA LYS A 205 7.60 -4.09 4.36
C LYS A 205 7.02 -2.81 3.75
N LEU A 206 7.70 -1.70 3.98
CA LEU A 206 7.39 -0.41 3.40
C LEU A 206 8.53 -0.01 2.46
N VAL A 207 8.22 0.31 1.21
CA VAL A 207 9.23 0.63 0.20
C VAL A 207 9.13 2.08 -0.21
N PHE A 208 10.19 2.84 0.06
CA PHE A 208 10.29 4.22 -0.38
C PHE A 208 11.04 4.29 -1.71
N ILE A 209 10.29 4.48 -2.80
CA ILE A 209 10.83 4.45 -4.17
C ILE A 209 11.82 5.61 -4.39
N SER A 210 11.50 6.80 -3.88
CA SER A 210 12.31 8.01 -4.06
C SER A 210 13.73 7.90 -3.50
N ILE A 211 13.88 7.17 -2.39
CA ILE A 211 15.18 6.94 -1.71
C ILE A 211 15.69 5.51 -1.84
N GLN A 212 15.01 4.67 -2.63
CA GLN A 212 15.38 3.27 -2.93
C GLN A 212 15.60 2.43 -1.68
N LYS A 213 14.70 2.57 -0.70
CA LYS A 213 14.87 1.96 0.62
C LYS A 213 13.71 1.05 0.97
N VAL A 214 14.02 -0.18 1.37
CA VAL A 214 13.07 -1.14 1.94
C VAL A 214 13.18 -1.12 3.47
N VAL A 215 12.06 -0.89 4.15
CA VAL A 215 11.99 -0.87 5.62
C VAL A 215 11.14 -2.03 6.10
N ASP A 216 11.70 -2.86 6.98
CA ASP A 216 10.91 -3.87 7.71
C ASP A 216 10.07 -3.19 8.79
N MET A 217 8.76 -3.42 8.73
CA MET A 217 7.75 -2.83 9.58
C MET A 217 7.12 -3.85 10.54
N THR A 218 7.58 -5.10 10.54
CA THR A 218 6.92 -6.22 11.25
C THR A 218 6.81 -6.01 12.76
N ASP A 219 7.82 -5.40 13.39
CA ASP A 219 7.78 -5.07 14.83
C ASP A 219 6.96 -3.82 15.15
N LYS A 220 6.48 -3.11 14.11
CA LYS A 220 5.72 -1.86 14.21
C LYS A 220 4.26 -2.04 13.81
N THR A 221 3.82 -3.23 13.42
CA THR A 221 2.50 -3.51 12.82
C THR A 221 1.72 -4.67 13.44
#